data_AF-A0A8S4P545-F1
#
_entry.id   AF-A0A8S4P545-F1
#
_cell.length_a   1.000
_cell.length_b   1.000
_cell.length_c   1.000
_cell.angle_alpha   90.00
_cell.angle_beta   90.00
_cell.angle_gamma   90.00
#
_symmetry.space_group_name_H-M   'P 1'
#
loop_
_entity.id
_entity.type
_entity.pdbx_description
1 polymer ?
#
loop_
_entity_poly.entity_id
_entity_poly.type
_entity_poly.pdbx_seq_one_letter_code
_entity_poly.pdbx_strand_id
1 'polypeptide(L)'
;VYYDGGYINSLQHFYPLSPYDHQYTRRRRLFQQKETLRTKMYLPVIVALLLTGVFAELCPDNDSPFKLNLDLPLPMREKTWLLAVDGDWFPYSYLSNQTGQALGLVQELVYEACTRCNMRCKTIYLANDGKTCWDPVGPPPLHSEGLFNRHFDGCLGWGATLFRENVLKFSAPFLEPKRGRFYTRTTSDIKSLSDLVPGKKVGFVDGHYLDVYCGRAILKSQGNSQLAGADILKYPTSFTDVLQKLKVTKELDVAFLPEYQEGTEDLLVLGGVHNCTTSGLGIMHRKDVDFSWFGKCLAEVERVGRYKVLCDRYNSQRCLRVAP
;
A
#
# COMPACT_ATOMS: atom_id res chain seq x y z
N VAL A 1 20.19 -48.75 -26.47
CA VAL A 1 19.68 -47.73 -27.42
C VAL A 1 19.85 -46.38 -26.73
N TYR A 2 20.92 -45.68 -27.07
CA TYR A 2 21.14 -44.28 -26.70
C TYR A 2 20.20 -43.42 -27.55
N TYR A 3 19.48 -42.49 -26.94
CA TYR A 3 19.08 -41.27 -27.63
C TYR A 3 19.29 -40.06 -26.73
N ASP A 4 20.28 -39.31 -27.18
CA ASP A 4 20.64 -37.93 -26.87
C ASP A 4 19.59 -36.99 -27.48
N GLY A 5 19.38 -35.80 -26.90
CA GLY A 5 18.40 -34.87 -27.47
C GLY A 5 18.05 -33.64 -26.63
N GLY A 6 18.94 -32.65 -26.64
CA GLY A 6 18.54 -31.27 -26.91
C GLY A 6 18.17 -30.38 -25.72
N TYR A 7 19.18 -29.73 -25.15
CA TYR A 7 19.03 -28.44 -24.47
C TYR A 7 18.50 -27.40 -25.47
N ILE A 8 17.30 -26.88 -25.24
CA ILE A 8 16.77 -25.70 -25.93
C ILE A 8 16.97 -24.49 -25.03
N ASN A 9 17.64 -23.49 -25.61
CA ASN A 9 17.97 -22.19 -25.05
C ASN A 9 16.83 -21.54 -24.26
N SER A 10 17.14 -21.15 -23.02
CA SER A 10 16.35 -20.22 -22.23
C SER A 10 16.28 -18.87 -22.96
N LEU A 11 15.15 -18.60 -23.60
CA LEU A 11 14.79 -17.27 -24.05
C LEU A 11 14.65 -16.36 -22.83
N GLN A 12 15.66 -15.51 -22.62
CA GLN A 12 15.57 -14.31 -21.79
C GLN A 12 14.33 -13.53 -22.23
N HIS A 13 13.25 -13.65 -21.47
CA HIS A 13 12.12 -12.75 -21.55
C HIS A 13 12.58 -11.41 -20.97
N PHE A 14 13.12 -10.57 -21.85
CA PHE A 14 13.14 -9.13 -21.62
C PHE A 14 11.68 -8.68 -21.55
N TYR A 15 11.18 -8.47 -20.33
CA TYR A 15 9.97 -7.69 -20.13
C TYR A 15 10.24 -6.30 -20.74
N PRO A 16 9.48 -5.86 -21.76
CA PRO A 16 9.58 -4.48 -22.19
C PRO A 16 9.21 -3.60 -20.99
N LEU A 17 10.08 -2.63 -20.70
CA LEU A 17 9.81 -1.59 -19.72
C LEU A 17 8.43 -1.00 -20.04
N SER A 18 7.55 -1.11 -19.06
CA SER A 18 6.19 -0.60 -19.12
C SER A 18 6.20 0.88 -19.55
N PRO A 19 5.31 1.35 -20.46
CA PRO A 19 5.29 2.72 -20.99
C PRO A 19 4.99 3.82 -19.94
N TYR A 20 4.95 3.46 -18.66
CA TYR A 20 4.74 4.31 -17.48
C TYR A 20 5.98 5.17 -17.12
N ASP A 21 7.05 5.12 -17.91
CA ASP A 21 8.33 5.69 -17.50
C ASP A 21 8.40 7.22 -17.60
N HIS A 22 7.63 7.91 -18.46
CA HIS A 22 7.92 9.31 -18.78
C HIS A 22 7.43 10.39 -17.79
N GLN A 23 6.21 10.30 -17.25
CA GLN A 23 5.77 11.26 -16.21
C GLN A 23 6.27 10.89 -14.82
N TYR A 24 6.41 9.58 -14.58
CA TYR A 24 6.95 9.02 -13.36
C TYR A 24 8.45 9.31 -13.19
N THR A 25 9.26 9.20 -14.25
CA THR A 25 10.68 9.65 -14.20
C THR A 25 10.81 11.12 -13.88
N ARG A 26 9.89 12.00 -14.30
CA ARG A 26 10.01 13.44 -14.01
C ARG A 26 9.85 13.74 -12.51
N ARG A 27 8.82 13.18 -11.85
CA ARG A 27 8.65 13.33 -10.39
C ARG A 27 9.73 12.56 -9.60
N ARG A 28 10.15 11.40 -10.09
CA ARG A 28 11.24 10.58 -9.52
C ARG A 28 12.61 11.26 -9.60
N ARG A 29 12.96 11.88 -10.72
CA ARG A 29 14.21 12.64 -10.90
C ARG A 29 14.25 13.87 -9.99
N LEU A 30 13.14 14.59 -9.86
CA LEU A 30 13.06 15.75 -8.96
C LEU A 30 13.20 15.34 -7.48
N PHE A 31 12.68 14.17 -7.10
CA PHE A 31 12.85 13.64 -5.75
C PHE A 31 14.29 13.18 -5.49
N GLN A 32 14.89 12.40 -6.39
CA GLN A 32 16.27 11.94 -6.29
C GLN A 32 17.29 13.08 -6.29
N GLN A 33 17.06 14.13 -7.09
CA GLN A 33 17.94 15.31 -7.12
C GLN A 33 17.90 16.10 -5.80
N LYS A 34 16.75 16.15 -5.12
CA LYS A 34 16.61 16.79 -3.80
C LYS A 34 17.33 16.02 -2.69
N GLU A 35 17.36 14.68 -2.73
CA GLU A 35 18.10 13.90 -1.73
C GLU A 35 19.61 14.04 -1.88
N THR A 36 20.15 13.96 -3.10
CA THR A 36 21.59 14.10 -3.37
C THR A 36 22.14 15.47 -2.94
N LEU A 37 21.34 16.53 -3.06
CA LEU A 37 21.72 17.88 -2.62
C LEU A 37 21.75 18.02 -1.10
N ARG A 38 20.86 17.33 -0.36
CA ARG A 38 20.83 17.39 1.11
C ARG A 38 22.03 16.67 1.74
N THR A 39 22.40 15.50 1.23
CA THR A 39 23.55 14.75 1.79
C THR A 39 24.87 15.53 1.67
N LYS A 40 25.00 16.37 0.64
CA LYS A 40 26.16 17.26 0.47
C LYS A 40 26.15 18.48 1.40
N MET A 41 24.99 18.89 1.91
CA MET A 41 24.84 20.10 2.72
C MET A 41 25.02 19.86 4.23
N TYR A 42 24.61 18.69 4.74
CA TYR A 42 24.66 18.41 6.20
C TYR A 42 25.98 17.79 6.67
N LEU A 43 26.71 17.10 5.79
CA LEU A 43 27.99 16.48 6.15
C LEU A 43 29.05 17.49 6.65
N PRO A 44 29.25 18.68 6.03
CA PRO A 44 30.24 19.63 6.53
C PRO A 44 29.82 20.33 7.84
N VAL A 45 28.52 20.49 8.10
CA VAL A 45 28.01 21.15 9.31
C VAL A 45 28.17 20.25 10.54
N ILE A 46 27.93 18.94 10.39
CA ILE A 46 28.10 17.96 11.47
C ILE A 46 29.59 17.78 11.79
N VAL A 47 30.46 17.78 10.78
CA VAL A 47 31.92 17.73 10.99
C VAL A 47 32.44 19.01 11.65
N ALA A 48 31.90 20.19 11.29
CA ALA A 48 32.28 21.45 11.93
C ALA A 48 31.84 21.53 13.41
N LEU A 49 30.66 21.01 13.75
CA LEU A 49 30.16 20.99 15.14
C LEU A 49 30.90 19.98 16.03
N LEU A 50 31.43 18.90 15.47
CA LEU A 50 32.25 17.93 16.21
C LEU A 50 33.70 18.42 16.45
N LEU A 51 34.20 19.33 15.60
CA LEU A 51 35.58 19.82 15.69
C LEU A 51 35.75 21.04 16.60
N THR A 52 34.69 21.80 16.92
CA THR A 52 34.80 23.03 17.72
C THR A 52 34.69 22.84 19.23
N GLY A 53 34.41 21.63 19.73
CA GLY A 53 34.44 21.34 21.18
C GLY A 53 33.45 22.16 22.03
N VAL A 54 32.47 22.83 21.43
CA VAL A 54 31.50 23.68 22.13
C VAL A 54 30.34 22.83 22.62
N PHE A 55 30.55 22.03 23.66
CA PHE A 55 29.45 21.36 24.38
C PHE A 55 29.58 21.36 25.90
N ALA A 56 30.58 22.05 26.47
CA ALA A 56 30.87 21.95 27.91
C ALA A 56 30.35 23.09 28.81
N GLU A 57 29.76 24.18 28.29
CA GLU A 57 29.63 25.40 29.11
C GLU A 57 28.26 26.12 29.10
N LEU A 58 27.16 25.36 29.01
CA LEU A 58 25.82 25.91 29.25
C LEU A 58 24.96 24.95 30.10
N CYS A 59 25.28 24.83 31.39
CA CYS A 59 24.32 24.41 32.41
C CYS A 59 24.78 24.92 33.80
N PRO A 60 24.29 26.08 34.28
CA PRO A 60 24.22 26.34 35.71
C PRO A 60 22.86 25.88 36.27
N ASP A 61 22.96 25.30 37.46
CA ASP A 61 21.96 25.11 38.51
C ASP A 61 20.88 24.01 38.42
N ASN A 62 21.02 23.10 39.39
CA ASN A 62 20.00 22.25 40.00
C ASN A 62 18.83 23.11 40.49
N ASP A 63 17.67 23.03 39.82
CA ASP A 63 16.33 23.04 40.42
C ASP A 63 15.25 23.15 39.33
N SER A 64 15.28 22.23 38.35
CA SER A 64 14.21 22.11 37.36
C SER A 64 13.23 20.99 37.75
N PRO A 65 11.90 21.21 37.72
CA PRO A 65 10.90 20.18 37.98
C PRO A 65 10.76 19.17 36.82
N PHE A 66 11.56 19.30 35.76
CA PHE A 66 11.66 18.31 34.71
C PHE A 66 12.52 17.14 35.17
N LYS A 67 11.86 16.15 35.81
CA LYS A 67 12.40 14.78 35.84
C LYS A 67 12.56 14.33 34.40
N LEU A 68 13.79 14.41 33.89
CA LEU A 68 14.22 13.62 32.75
C LEU A 68 14.12 12.17 33.22
N ASN A 69 12.96 11.55 33.03
CA ASN A 69 12.86 10.10 33.08
C ASN A 69 13.76 9.62 31.96
N LEU A 70 15.01 9.28 32.32
CA LEU A 70 15.86 8.44 31.50
C LEU A 70 15.15 7.09 31.47
N ASP A 71 14.18 6.97 30.57
CA ASP A 71 13.55 5.70 30.23
C ASP A 71 14.68 4.84 29.67
N LEU A 72 15.30 4.06 30.56
CA LEU A 72 16.19 2.98 30.19
C LEU A 72 15.49 2.19 29.07
N PRO A 73 16.13 1.99 27.92
CA PRO A 73 15.48 1.34 26.79
C PRO A 73 14.95 -0.01 27.28
N LEU A 74 13.62 -0.19 27.22
CA LEU A 74 12.96 -1.44 27.56
C LEU A 74 13.74 -2.59 26.93
N PRO A 75 14.00 -3.72 27.61
CA PRO A 75 14.77 -4.80 27.02
C PRO A 75 14.21 -5.16 25.65
N MET A 76 15.07 -5.14 24.61
CA MET A 76 14.67 -5.52 23.25
C MET A 76 14.02 -6.90 23.31
N ARG A 77 12.79 -7.02 22.80
CA ARG A 77 12.16 -8.34 22.65
C ARG A 77 12.99 -9.15 21.65
N GLU A 78 13.25 -10.42 21.96
CA GLU A 78 14.14 -11.28 21.15
C GLU A 78 13.63 -11.52 19.71
N LYS A 79 12.31 -11.40 19.48
CA LYS A 79 11.69 -11.65 18.17
C LYS A 79 12.02 -10.56 17.15
N THR A 80 12.50 -10.97 15.97
CA THR A 80 12.52 -10.13 14.76
C THR A 80 11.22 -10.29 13.97
N TRP A 81 10.53 -9.18 13.71
CA TRP A 81 9.30 -9.11 12.93
C TRP A 81 9.62 -9.00 11.45
N LEU A 82 9.17 -9.98 10.67
CA LEU A 82 9.35 -10.00 9.22
C LEU A 82 8.09 -9.44 8.54
N LEU A 83 8.26 -8.40 7.72
CA LEU A 83 7.15 -7.62 7.15
C LEU A 83 7.25 -7.57 5.62
N ALA A 84 6.29 -8.16 4.94
CA ALA A 84 6.26 -8.23 3.49
C ALA A 84 5.82 -6.91 2.83
N VAL A 85 6.46 -6.57 1.71
CA VAL A 85 6.19 -5.37 0.90
C VAL A 85 6.16 -5.71 -0.60
N ASP A 86 5.13 -5.23 -1.30
CA ASP A 86 4.91 -5.56 -2.71
C ASP A 86 5.93 -4.85 -3.63
N GLY A 87 6.02 -3.52 -3.49
CA GLY A 87 7.03 -2.65 -4.11
C GLY A 87 6.71 -2.14 -5.52
N ASP A 88 5.44 -2.10 -5.89
CA ASP A 88 4.89 -1.48 -7.10
C ASP A 88 4.02 -0.24 -6.82
N TRP A 89 3.96 0.22 -5.58
CA TRP A 89 3.03 1.27 -5.15
C TRP A 89 3.74 2.55 -4.72
N PHE A 90 4.27 3.33 -5.66
CA PHE A 90 4.91 4.60 -5.34
C PHE A 90 3.93 5.71 -4.93
N PRO A 91 4.33 6.64 -4.04
CA PRO A 91 5.60 6.70 -3.29
C PRO A 91 5.62 5.84 -2.02
N TYR A 92 4.64 4.96 -1.85
CA TYR A 92 4.37 4.22 -0.62
C TYR A 92 5.26 3.00 -0.43
N SER A 93 5.55 2.27 -1.50
CA SER A 93 6.40 1.08 -1.54
C SER A 93 6.92 0.90 -2.96
N TYR A 94 8.23 0.93 -3.17
CA TYR A 94 8.86 0.75 -4.48
C TYR A 94 10.26 0.15 -4.38
N LEU A 95 10.69 -0.56 -5.43
CA LEU A 95 12.08 -1.04 -5.53
C LEU A 95 13.02 0.08 -5.99
N SER A 96 14.12 0.29 -5.26
CA SER A 96 15.19 1.19 -5.68
C SER A 96 16.03 0.55 -6.77
N ASN A 97 16.06 1.15 -7.97
CA ASN A 97 16.92 0.68 -9.06
C ASN A 97 18.42 0.79 -8.73
N GLN A 98 18.80 1.63 -7.76
CA GLN A 98 20.20 1.85 -7.40
C GLN A 98 20.70 0.85 -6.37
N THR A 99 19.87 0.50 -5.39
CA THR A 99 20.28 -0.34 -4.26
C THR A 99 19.63 -1.71 -4.25
N GLY A 100 18.61 -1.94 -5.08
CA GLY A 100 17.79 -3.15 -5.05
C GLY A 100 16.95 -3.28 -3.77
N GLN A 101 16.87 -2.25 -2.94
CA GLN A 101 16.12 -2.27 -1.69
C GLN A 101 14.68 -1.78 -1.91
N ALA A 102 13.73 -2.42 -1.22
CA ALA A 102 12.37 -1.90 -1.13
C ALA A 102 12.36 -0.66 -0.21
N LEU A 103 11.94 0.47 -0.75
CA LEU A 103 11.87 1.78 -0.10
C LEU A 103 10.43 2.31 -0.18
N GLY A 104 10.17 3.40 0.53
CA GLY A 104 8.89 4.11 0.47
C GLY A 104 8.36 4.53 1.83
N LEU A 105 7.29 5.31 1.80
CA LEU A 105 6.65 5.84 3.00
C LEU A 105 6.25 4.73 3.99
N VAL A 106 5.74 3.59 3.50
CA VAL A 106 5.24 2.52 4.35
C VAL A 106 6.37 1.87 5.14
N GLN A 107 7.51 1.64 4.49
CA GLN A 107 8.72 1.09 5.12
C GLN A 107 9.26 2.06 6.19
N GLU A 108 9.32 3.35 5.88
CA GLU A 108 9.81 4.36 6.84
C GLU A 108 8.89 4.49 8.05
N LEU A 109 7.56 4.53 7.86
CA LEU A 109 6.60 4.58 8.97
C LEU A 109 6.73 3.37 9.89
N VAL A 110 6.88 2.19 9.31
CA VAL A 110 7.08 0.95 10.08
C VAL A 110 8.41 0.97 10.82
N TYR A 111 9.48 1.42 10.18
CA TYR A 111 10.80 1.53 10.80
C TYR A 111 10.79 2.48 12.01
N GLU A 112 10.16 3.65 11.88
CA GLU A 112 10.02 4.61 12.98
C GLU A 112 9.20 4.00 14.13
N ALA A 113 8.09 3.33 13.84
CA ALA A 113 7.26 2.68 14.86
C ALA A 113 8.03 1.56 15.58
N CYS A 114 8.77 0.74 14.83
CA CYS A 114 9.59 -0.33 15.41
C CYS A 114 10.70 0.23 16.30
N THR A 115 11.39 1.28 15.84
CA THR A 115 12.43 1.97 16.62
C THR A 115 11.86 2.54 17.92
N ARG A 116 10.68 3.18 17.85
CA ARG A 116 10.08 3.85 19.01
C ARG A 116 9.72 2.89 20.14
N CYS A 117 9.39 1.65 19.81
CA CYS A 117 9.02 0.61 20.78
C CYS A 117 10.10 -0.46 20.96
N ASN A 118 11.32 -0.20 20.51
CA ASN A 118 12.44 -1.12 20.62
C ASN A 118 12.15 -2.53 20.04
N MET A 119 11.42 -2.55 18.93
CA MET A 119 11.06 -3.76 18.18
C MET A 119 12.05 -3.96 17.04
N ARG A 120 12.52 -5.20 16.86
CA ARG A 120 13.37 -5.55 15.72
C ARG A 120 12.49 -5.86 14.52
N CYS A 121 12.49 -5.02 13.50
CA CYS A 121 11.70 -5.23 12.28
C CYS A 121 12.59 -5.32 11.05
N LYS A 122 12.23 -6.19 10.10
CA LYS A 122 12.87 -6.33 8.80
C LYS A 122 11.81 -6.48 7.72
N THR A 123 12.07 -5.93 6.55
CA THR A 123 11.16 -6.01 5.41
C THR A 123 11.59 -7.09 4.42
N ILE A 124 10.62 -7.80 3.84
CA ILE A 124 10.84 -8.77 2.76
C ILE A 124 10.14 -8.26 1.51
N TYR A 125 10.87 -8.16 0.41
CA TYR A 125 10.32 -7.73 -0.88
C TYR A 125 9.66 -8.92 -1.59
N LEU A 126 8.42 -8.74 -2.04
CA LEU A 126 7.64 -9.79 -2.71
C LEU A 126 7.69 -9.72 -4.24
N ALA A 127 8.45 -8.80 -4.84
CA ALA A 127 8.54 -8.68 -6.30
C ALA A 127 7.16 -8.57 -7.00
N ASN A 128 6.23 -7.84 -6.38
CA ASN A 128 4.84 -7.67 -6.82
C ASN A 128 4.01 -8.97 -6.81
N ASP A 129 4.46 -10.01 -6.12
CA ASP A 129 3.65 -11.20 -5.87
C ASP A 129 2.72 -10.99 -4.67
N GLY A 130 1.71 -10.14 -4.86
CA GLY A 130 0.70 -9.86 -3.85
C GLY A 130 -0.12 -11.09 -3.43
N LYS A 131 -0.11 -12.17 -4.23
CA LYS A 131 -0.83 -13.42 -3.91
C LYS A 131 -0.23 -14.15 -2.71
N THR A 132 1.07 -14.01 -2.50
CA THR A 132 1.73 -14.50 -1.28
C THR A 132 1.14 -13.86 -0.01
N CYS A 133 0.65 -12.62 -0.11
CA CYS A 133 -0.06 -11.93 0.97
C CYS A 133 -1.57 -12.19 0.98
N TRP A 134 -2.22 -12.29 -0.19
CA TRP A 134 -3.65 -12.56 -0.29
C TRP A 134 -3.99 -13.13 -1.66
N ASP A 135 -4.40 -14.40 -1.68
CA ASP A 135 -4.96 -15.06 -2.83
C ASP A 135 -6.40 -15.54 -2.53
N PRO A 136 -7.42 -14.81 -3.01
CA PRO A 136 -8.81 -15.19 -2.79
C PRO A 136 -9.33 -16.20 -3.81
N VAL A 137 -8.56 -16.52 -4.85
CA VAL A 137 -9.00 -17.37 -5.98
C VAL A 137 -8.17 -18.65 -6.08
N GLY A 138 -6.94 -18.65 -5.57
CA GLY A 138 -6.06 -19.82 -5.55
C GLY A 138 -6.61 -20.96 -4.70
N PRO A 139 -6.26 -22.22 -4.99
CA PRO A 139 -6.57 -23.36 -4.13
C PRO A 139 -5.50 -23.50 -3.01
N PRO A 140 -5.88 -23.57 -1.72
CA PRO A 140 -7.24 -23.42 -1.19
C PRO A 140 -7.70 -21.95 -1.20
N PRO A 141 -9.00 -21.66 -1.44
CA PRO A 141 -9.48 -20.27 -1.46
C PRO A 141 -9.21 -19.58 -0.12
N LEU A 142 -9.06 -18.26 -0.15
CA LEU A 142 -8.72 -17.44 1.02
C LEU A 142 -7.32 -17.73 1.57
N HIS A 143 -6.37 -17.97 0.66
CA HIS A 143 -5.01 -18.26 1.04
C HIS A 143 -4.22 -16.98 1.28
N SER A 144 -3.25 -17.09 2.18
CA SER A 144 -2.18 -16.14 2.35
C SER A 144 -0.95 -16.97 2.66
N GLU A 145 -0.37 -17.56 1.62
CA GLU A 145 0.68 -18.58 1.76
C GLU A 145 1.81 -18.07 2.66
N GLY A 146 2.27 -16.85 2.41
CA GLY A 146 3.34 -16.25 3.17
C GLY A 146 3.00 -16.02 4.64
N LEU A 147 1.76 -15.64 4.95
CA LEU A 147 1.32 -15.51 6.34
C LEU A 147 1.13 -16.88 6.98
N PHE A 148 0.40 -17.81 6.37
CA PHE A 148 0.05 -19.10 6.98
C PHE A 148 1.24 -20.04 7.11
N ASN A 149 2.15 -20.07 6.13
CA ASN A 149 3.40 -20.83 6.18
C ASN A 149 4.50 -20.11 6.96
N ARG A 150 4.19 -18.95 7.55
CA ARG A 150 5.10 -18.18 8.42
C ARG A 150 6.38 -17.72 7.72
N HIS A 151 6.33 -17.47 6.41
CA HIS A 151 7.43 -16.81 5.70
C HIS A 151 7.65 -15.37 6.21
N PHE A 152 6.59 -14.73 6.69
CA PHE A 152 6.64 -13.43 7.37
C PHE A 152 5.50 -13.29 8.38
N ASP A 153 5.58 -12.27 9.23
CA ASP A 153 4.61 -11.99 10.28
C ASP A 153 3.45 -11.11 9.81
N GLY A 154 3.66 -10.25 8.81
CA GLY A 154 2.63 -9.35 8.32
C GLY A 154 2.92 -8.79 6.92
N CYS A 155 1.87 -8.37 6.22
CA CYS A 155 1.92 -7.70 4.92
C CYS A 155 1.59 -6.22 5.07
N LEU A 156 2.46 -5.35 4.57
CA LEU A 156 2.36 -3.91 4.77
C LEU A 156 1.52 -3.23 3.68
N GLY A 157 0.69 -2.25 4.09
CA GLY A 157 -0.05 -1.40 3.15
C GLY A 157 -1.35 -2.04 2.62
N TRP A 158 -1.79 -3.12 3.24
CA TRP A 158 -3.01 -3.83 2.86
C TRP A 158 -4.24 -3.20 3.53
N GLY A 159 -5.32 -3.08 2.75
CA GLY A 159 -6.59 -2.57 3.23
C GLY A 159 -7.42 -3.66 3.88
N ALA A 160 -7.92 -3.38 5.10
CA ALA A 160 -8.87 -4.24 5.78
C ALA A 160 -10.19 -4.24 5.03
N THR A 161 -10.65 -5.41 4.59
CA THR A 161 -11.97 -5.59 4.01
C THR A 161 -12.69 -6.64 4.83
N LEU A 162 -14.02 -6.60 4.84
CA LEU A 162 -14.83 -7.62 5.54
C LEU A 162 -14.41 -9.05 5.12
N PHE A 163 -14.10 -9.21 3.84
CA PHE A 163 -13.65 -10.49 3.28
C PHE A 163 -12.30 -10.95 3.87
N ARG A 164 -11.33 -10.05 4.00
CA ARG A 164 -10.00 -10.35 4.58
C ARG A 164 -10.07 -10.56 6.09
N GLU A 165 -10.88 -9.78 6.80
CA GLU A 165 -11.04 -9.85 8.27
C GLU A 165 -11.69 -11.16 8.76
N ASN A 166 -12.43 -11.85 7.89
CA ASN A 166 -12.92 -13.19 8.19
C ASN A 166 -11.77 -14.18 8.43
N VAL A 167 -10.61 -13.95 7.82
CA VAL A 167 -9.50 -14.90 7.75
C VAL A 167 -8.26 -14.40 8.49
N LEU A 168 -7.98 -13.11 8.36
CA LEU A 168 -6.79 -12.43 8.88
C LEU A 168 -7.20 -11.33 9.88
N LYS A 169 -6.19 -10.69 10.48
CA LYS A 169 -6.35 -9.51 11.36
C LYS A 169 -5.52 -8.36 10.81
N PHE A 170 -5.88 -7.14 11.18
CA PHE A 170 -5.17 -5.93 10.81
C PHE A 170 -4.66 -5.19 12.05
N SER A 171 -3.49 -4.55 11.92
CA SER A 171 -3.00 -3.57 12.89
C SER A 171 -3.85 -2.29 12.89
N ALA A 172 -3.54 -1.36 13.79
CA ALA A 172 -3.98 0.02 13.61
C ALA A 172 -3.55 0.54 12.22
N PRO A 173 -4.42 1.28 11.51
CA PRO A 173 -4.10 1.80 10.19
C PRO A 173 -3.07 2.93 10.30
N PHE A 174 -2.22 3.06 9.30
CA PHE A 174 -1.24 4.13 9.18
C PHE A 174 -1.36 4.92 7.87
N LEU A 175 -2.31 4.56 7.00
CA LEU A 175 -2.73 5.34 5.84
C LEU A 175 -4.25 5.30 5.70
N GLU A 176 -4.80 6.32 5.06
CA GLU A 176 -6.21 6.43 4.70
C GLU A 176 -6.69 5.26 3.83
N PRO A 177 -7.97 4.90 3.95
CA PRO A 177 -8.58 3.86 3.12
C PRO A 177 -8.45 4.17 1.63
N LYS A 178 -8.27 3.13 0.83
CA LYS A 178 -8.39 3.26 -0.63
C LYS A 178 -9.88 3.27 -1.00
N ARG A 179 -10.25 4.22 -1.85
CA ARG A 179 -11.63 4.47 -2.29
C ARG A 179 -11.80 4.09 -3.76
N GLY A 180 -13.03 3.81 -4.16
CA GLY A 180 -13.37 3.43 -5.53
C GLY A 180 -14.53 4.23 -6.10
N ARG A 181 -14.65 4.21 -7.43
CA ARG A 181 -15.74 4.81 -8.20
C ARG A 181 -16.13 3.89 -9.35
N PHE A 182 -17.39 3.95 -9.73
CA PHE A 182 -17.88 3.31 -10.95
C PHE A 182 -17.68 4.26 -12.13
N TYR A 183 -17.18 3.72 -13.24
CA TYR A 183 -16.90 4.47 -14.45
C TYR A 183 -17.59 3.83 -15.65
N THR A 184 -18.09 4.66 -16.57
CA THR A 184 -18.57 4.22 -17.88
C THR A 184 -18.07 5.17 -18.97
N ARG A 185 -18.21 4.78 -20.24
CA ARG A 185 -17.87 5.64 -21.37
C ARG A 185 -18.84 6.82 -21.44
N THR A 186 -18.37 7.98 -21.87
CA THR A 186 -19.22 9.17 -22.10
C THR A 186 -20.31 8.93 -23.15
N THR A 187 -20.06 8.05 -24.12
CA THR A 187 -21.00 7.61 -25.16
C THR A 187 -22.00 6.55 -24.69
N SER A 188 -21.88 6.06 -23.45
CA SER A 188 -22.79 5.06 -22.88
C SER A 188 -24.19 5.63 -22.66
N ASP A 189 -25.20 4.77 -22.75
CA ASP A 189 -26.58 5.05 -22.33
C ASP A 189 -26.73 5.08 -20.80
N ILE A 190 -25.78 4.49 -20.07
CA ILE A 190 -25.74 4.45 -18.60
C ILE A 190 -25.33 5.83 -18.06
N LYS A 191 -26.21 6.46 -17.27
CA LYS A 191 -25.97 7.77 -16.63
C LYS A 191 -25.92 7.69 -15.11
N SER A 192 -26.42 6.60 -14.55
CA SER A 192 -26.51 6.37 -13.12
C SER A 192 -26.31 4.89 -12.79
N LEU A 193 -26.07 4.58 -11.52
CA LEU A 193 -26.00 3.19 -11.06
C LEU A 193 -27.34 2.47 -11.14
N SER A 194 -28.48 3.18 -11.19
CA SER A 194 -29.80 2.58 -11.41
C SER A 194 -30.02 2.08 -12.84
N ASP A 195 -29.21 2.51 -13.82
CA ASP A 195 -29.30 2.05 -15.21
C ASP A 195 -28.60 0.69 -15.42
N LEU A 196 -28.00 0.13 -14.35
CA LEU A 196 -27.41 -1.21 -14.34
C LEU A 196 -28.51 -2.28 -14.26
N VAL A 197 -29.14 -2.52 -15.41
CA VAL A 197 -30.19 -3.52 -15.64
C VAL A 197 -29.60 -4.85 -16.15
N PRO A 198 -30.41 -5.93 -16.26
CA PRO A 198 -29.91 -7.20 -16.76
C PRO A 198 -29.23 -7.13 -18.12
N GLY A 199 -28.11 -7.85 -18.29
CA GLY A 199 -27.31 -7.89 -19.52
C GLY A 199 -26.24 -6.79 -19.64
N LYS A 200 -26.21 -5.79 -18.75
CA LYS A 200 -25.07 -4.86 -18.66
C LYS A 200 -23.88 -5.53 -17.97
N LYS A 201 -22.67 -5.30 -18.48
CA LYS A 201 -21.44 -5.94 -17.98
C LYS A 201 -20.66 -5.03 -17.04
N VAL A 202 -20.43 -5.49 -15.81
CA VAL A 202 -19.67 -4.74 -14.79
C VAL A 202 -18.38 -5.47 -14.43
N GLY A 203 -17.25 -4.79 -14.60
CA GLY A 203 -15.92 -5.35 -14.38
C GLY A 203 -15.32 -5.02 -13.02
N PHE A 204 -14.71 -6.02 -12.40
CA PHE A 204 -14.00 -5.93 -11.13
C PHE A 204 -12.63 -6.61 -11.22
N VAL A 205 -11.66 -6.12 -10.43
CA VAL A 205 -10.42 -6.86 -10.19
C VAL A 205 -10.68 -7.86 -9.08
N ASP A 206 -10.47 -9.15 -9.37
CA ASP A 206 -10.74 -10.21 -8.40
C ASP A 206 -9.77 -10.11 -7.22
N GLY A 207 -10.30 -10.30 -6.02
CA GLY A 207 -9.50 -10.28 -4.79
C GLY A 207 -8.96 -8.95 -4.30
N HIS A 208 -9.23 -7.88 -5.03
CA HIS A 208 -8.82 -6.55 -4.63
C HIS A 208 -9.78 -5.93 -3.62
N TYR A 209 -9.40 -4.80 -3.01
CA TYR A 209 -10.31 -4.10 -2.10
C TYR A 209 -11.55 -3.53 -2.82
N LEU A 210 -11.55 -3.42 -4.16
CA LEU A 210 -12.70 -3.03 -4.99
C LEU A 210 -13.29 -4.24 -5.73
N ASP A 211 -13.34 -5.40 -5.07
CA ASP A 211 -13.88 -6.60 -5.67
C ASP A 211 -15.41 -6.55 -5.82
N VAL A 212 -15.95 -7.65 -6.37
CA VAL A 212 -17.38 -7.87 -6.56
C VAL A 212 -18.18 -7.71 -5.25
N TYR A 213 -17.61 -8.08 -4.10
CA TYR A 213 -18.36 -8.08 -2.85
C TYR A 213 -18.60 -6.65 -2.38
N CYS A 214 -17.59 -5.78 -2.51
CA CYS A 214 -17.81 -4.36 -2.25
C CYS A 214 -18.82 -3.75 -3.24
N GLY A 215 -18.65 -4.01 -4.54
CA GLY A 215 -19.56 -3.49 -5.57
C GLY A 215 -21.01 -3.87 -5.31
N ARG A 216 -21.25 -5.14 -4.94
CA ARG A 216 -22.57 -5.65 -4.56
C ARG A 216 -23.13 -4.95 -3.33
N ALA A 217 -22.32 -4.72 -2.30
CA ALA A 217 -22.76 -4.03 -1.08
C ALA A 217 -23.21 -2.59 -1.37
N ILE A 218 -22.46 -1.86 -2.21
CA ILE A 218 -22.80 -0.49 -2.63
C ILE A 218 -24.10 -0.47 -3.43
N LEU A 219 -24.23 -1.35 -4.42
CA LEU A 219 -25.41 -1.37 -5.29
C LEU A 219 -26.67 -1.78 -4.52
N LYS A 220 -26.53 -2.72 -3.58
CA LYS A 220 -27.60 -3.09 -2.64
C LYS A 220 -28.02 -1.92 -1.76
N SER A 221 -27.09 -1.13 -1.22
CA SER A 221 -27.41 -0.02 -0.31
C SER A 221 -28.12 1.14 -1.02
N GLN A 222 -27.96 1.27 -2.34
CA GLN A 222 -28.67 2.26 -3.16
C GLN A 222 -30.06 1.82 -3.62
N GLY A 223 -30.60 0.73 -3.06
CA GLY A 223 -31.89 0.18 -3.46
C GLY A 223 -31.86 -0.48 -4.85
N ASN A 224 -30.68 -0.59 -5.48
CA ASN A 224 -30.52 -1.31 -6.74
C ASN A 224 -30.29 -2.80 -6.45
N SER A 225 -31.37 -3.49 -6.07
CA SER A 225 -31.38 -4.96 -5.94
C SER A 225 -31.25 -5.69 -7.28
N GLN A 226 -31.23 -4.97 -8.42
CA GLN A 226 -31.22 -5.55 -9.77
C GLN A 226 -29.84 -5.96 -10.29
N LEU A 227 -28.80 -5.89 -9.46
CA LEU A 227 -27.59 -6.70 -9.68
C LEU A 227 -27.87 -8.21 -9.79
N ALA A 228 -29.09 -8.66 -9.50
CA ALA A 228 -29.57 -9.97 -9.90
C ALA A 228 -29.48 -10.24 -11.42
N GLY A 229 -29.28 -9.23 -12.28
CA GLY A 229 -29.17 -9.44 -13.73
C GLY A 229 -27.96 -8.87 -14.46
N ALA A 230 -27.15 -8.00 -13.85
CA ALA A 230 -25.93 -7.52 -14.51
C ALA A 230 -24.89 -8.64 -14.59
N ASP A 231 -24.23 -8.76 -15.74
CA ASP A 231 -23.17 -9.74 -15.96
C ASP A 231 -21.91 -9.28 -15.23
N ILE A 232 -21.61 -9.94 -14.11
CA ILE A 232 -20.44 -9.63 -13.30
C ILE A 232 -19.22 -10.35 -13.86
N LEU A 233 -18.26 -9.57 -14.35
CA LEU A 233 -17.01 -10.09 -14.88
C LEU A 233 -15.87 -9.77 -13.91
N LYS A 234 -15.17 -10.83 -13.50
CA LYS A 234 -14.00 -10.75 -12.61
C LYS A 234 -12.74 -10.97 -13.41
N TYR A 235 -11.74 -10.13 -13.19
CA TYR A 235 -10.46 -10.22 -13.88
C TYR A 235 -9.31 -10.40 -12.87
N PRO A 236 -8.41 -11.38 -13.08
CA PRO A 236 -7.37 -11.73 -12.11
C PRO A 236 -6.11 -10.83 -12.20
N THR A 237 -6.10 -9.85 -13.10
CA THR A 237 -4.90 -9.13 -13.56
C THR A 237 -4.68 -7.81 -12.82
N SER A 238 -5.31 -6.73 -13.26
CA SER A 238 -5.07 -5.37 -12.75
C SER A 238 -6.20 -4.41 -13.07
N PHE A 239 -6.24 -3.26 -12.39
CA PHE A 239 -7.19 -2.19 -12.71
C PHE A 239 -6.99 -1.61 -14.12
N THR A 240 -5.75 -1.63 -14.63
CA THR A 240 -5.45 -1.19 -15.99
C THR A 240 -6.08 -2.11 -17.03
N ASP A 241 -6.06 -3.43 -16.82
CA ASP A 241 -6.72 -4.38 -17.74
C ASP A 241 -8.24 -4.18 -17.74
N VAL A 242 -8.85 -3.99 -16.56
CA VAL A 242 -10.28 -3.67 -16.45
C VAL A 242 -10.60 -2.34 -17.17
N LEU A 243 -9.76 -1.32 -17.03
CA LEU A 243 -9.92 -0.05 -17.74
C LEU A 243 -9.79 -0.23 -19.27
N GLN A 244 -8.83 -1.02 -19.73
CA GLN A 244 -8.66 -1.34 -21.16
C GLN A 244 -9.88 -2.07 -21.71
N LYS A 245 -10.46 -2.99 -20.95
CA LYS A 245 -11.70 -3.71 -21.32
C LYS A 245 -12.92 -2.80 -21.40
N LEU A 246 -12.98 -1.77 -20.56
CA LEU A 246 -14.00 -0.72 -20.64
C LEU A 246 -13.80 0.19 -21.88
N LYS A 247 -12.57 0.65 -22.13
CA LYS A 247 -12.30 1.70 -23.12
C LYS A 247 -12.08 1.16 -24.54
N VAL A 248 -11.27 0.12 -24.67
CA VAL A 248 -10.73 -0.34 -25.97
C VAL A 248 -11.55 -1.50 -26.51
N THR A 249 -11.65 -2.61 -25.77
CA THR A 249 -12.34 -3.80 -26.27
C THR A 249 -13.85 -3.70 -26.15
N LYS A 250 -14.34 -2.75 -25.33
CA LYS A 250 -15.76 -2.55 -25.02
C LYS A 250 -16.44 -3.82 -24.51
N GLU A 251 -15.67 -4.68 -23.84
CA GLU A 251 -16.17 -5.91 -23.20
C GLU A 251 -17.01 -5.59 -21.96
N LEU A 252 -16.75 -4.43 -21.35
CA LEU A 252 -17.45 -3.94 -20.16
C LEU A 252 -18.30 -2.72 -20.48
N ASP A 253 -19.43 -2.58 -19.81
CA ASP A 253 -20.23 -1.34 -19.82
C ASP A 253 -19.85 -0.41 -18.68
N VAL A 254 -19.49 -1.00 -17.54
CA VAL A 254 -19.06 -0.28 -16.34
C VAL A 254 -17.84 -0.96 -15.71
N ALA A 255 -16.92 -0.17 -15.16
CA ALA A 255 -15.79 -0.67 -14.37
C ALA A 255 -15.81 -0.07 -12.97
N PHE A 256 -15.49 -0.87 -11.95
CA PHE A 256 -15.25 -0.38 -10.60
C PHE A 256 -13.74 -0.25 -10.34
N LEU A 257 -13.26 0.99 -10.26
CA LEU A 257 -11.83 1.32 -10.28
C LEU A 257 -11.44 2.24 -9.11
N PRO A 258 -10.14 2.31 -8.73
CA PRO A 258 -9.65 3.24 -7.73
C PRO A 258 -10.05 4.67 -8.05
N GLU A 259 -10.36 5.43 -7.01
CA GLU A 259 -10.50 6.87 -7.17
C GLU A 259 -9.18 7.47 -7.66
N TYR A 260 -9.26 8.27 -8.72
CA TYR A 260 -8.11 8.84 -9.44
C TYR A 260 -7.25 7.81 -10.17
N GLN A 261 -7.86 6.71 -10.64
CA GLN A 261 -7.22 5.82 -11.60
C GLN A 261 -6.83 6.60 -12.87
N GLU A 262 -5.54 6.61 -13.20
CA GLU A 262 -5.04 7.23 -14.44
C GLU A 262 -5.74 6.61 -15.66
N GLY A 263 -6.09 7.45 -16.63
CA GLY A 263 -6.80 7.05 -17.85
C GLY A 263 -8.32 7.04 -17.72
N THR A 264 -8.87 7.54 -16.60
CA THR A 264 -10.31 7.71 -16.37
C THR A 264 -10.80 9.15 -16.55
N GLU A 265 -9.95 10.07 -16.99
CA GLU A 265 -10.24 11.51 -17.09
C GLU A 265 -11.33 11.83 -18.14
N ASP A 266 -11.49 10.96 -19.13
CA ASP A 266 -12.47 11.04 -20.22
C ASP A 266 -13.72 10.16 -20.00
N LEU A 267 -13.85 9.55 -18.81
CA LEU A 267 -14.96 8.67 -18.47
C LEU A 267 -16.02 9.40 -17.63
N LEU A 268 -17.26 8.92 -17.75
CA LEU A 268 -18.35 9.35 -16.88
C LEU A 268 -18.27 8.60 -15.55
N VAL A 269 -18.30 9.34 -14.44
CA VAL A 269 -18.42 8.77 -13.10
C VAL A 269 -19.89 8.49 -12.79
N LEU A 270 -20.18 7.27 -12.36
CA LEU A 270 -21.51 6.84 -11.95
C LEU A 270 -21.62 6.90 -10.42
N GLY A 271 -22.29 7.94 -9.90
CA GLY A 271 -22.53 8.11 -8.47
C GLY A 271 -21.35 8.70 -7.69
N GLY A 272 -21.27 8.32 -6.41
CA GLY A 272 -20.32 8.88 -5.44
C GLY A 272 -18.99 8.16 -5.34
N VAL A 273 -18.18 8.58 -4.36
CA VAL A 273 -17.01 7.82 -3.90
C VAL A 273 -17.47 6.73 -2.95
N HIS A 274 -16.85 5.55 -3.04
CA HIS A 274 -17.17 4.43 -2.18
C HIS A 274 -15.96 3.93 -1.40
N ASN A 275 -16.17 3.70 -0.10
CA ASN A 275 -15.21 3.05 0.78
C ASN A 275 -15.51 1.55 0.79
N CYS A 276 -14.52 0.75 0.42
CA CYS A 276 -14.63 -0.71 0.42
C CYS A 276 -13.79 -1.38 1.50
N THR A 277 -13.08 -0.57 2.29
CA THR A 277 -12.31 -1.04 3.43
C THR A 277 -13.04 -0.68 4.72
N THR A 278 -12.93 -1.54 5.72
CA THR A 278 -13.49 -1.36 7.07
C THR A 278 -12.65 -0.40 7.92
N SER A 279 -11.37 -0.24 7.57
CA SER A 279 -10.43 0.72 8.15
C SER A 279 -9.53 1.34 7.08
N GLY A 280 -8.53 2.11 7.50
CA GLY A 280 -7.39 2.49 6.66
C GLY A 280 -6.49 1.30 6.30
N LEU A 281 -5.37 1.59 5.63
CA LEU A 281 -4.36 0.59 5.30
C LEU A 281 -3.44 0.35 6.49
N GLY A 282 -3.15 -0.92 6.76
CA GLY A 282 -2.39 -1.35 7.91
C GLY A 282 -1.44 -2.51 7.60
N ILE A 283 -1.06 -3.22 8.65
CA ILE A 283 -0.35 -4.49 8.57
C ILE A 283 -1.40 -5.59 8.60
N MET A 284 -1.54 -6.35 7.52
CA MET A 284 -2.38 -7.55 7.47
C MET A 284 -1.59 -8.74 8.00
N HIS A 285 -2.11 -9.46 8.99
CA HIS A 285 -1.38 -10.52 9.67
C HIS A 285 -2.29 -11.67 10.10
N ARG A 286 -1.70 -12.80 10.48
CA ARG A 286 -2.47 -13.93 11.04
C ARG A 286 -3.14 -13.52 12.35
N LYS A 287 -4.28 -14.14 12.67
CA LYS A 287 -5.05 -13.86 13.90
C LYS A 287 -4.31 -14.22 15.19
N ASP A 288 -3.36 -15.16 15.15
CA ASP A 288 -2.51 -15.57 16.28
C ASP A 288 -1.32 -14.63 16.54
N VAL A 289 -1.07 -13.67 15.64
CA VAL A 289 0.04 -12.72 15.75
C VAL A 289 -0.45 -11.42 16.37
N ASP A 290 0.23 -10.93 17.41
CA ASP A 290 -0.14 -9.70 18.10
C ASP A 290 0.65 -8.47 17.60
N PHE A 291 -0.02 -7.65 16.78
CA PHE A 291 0.46 -6.32 16.38
C PHE A 291 -0.17 -5.16 17.18
N SER A 292 -0.76 -5.43 18.36
CA SER A 292 -1.35 -4.37 19.20
C SER A 292 -0.34 -3.31 19.64
N TRP A 293 0.94 -3.69 19.75
CA TRP A 293 2.04 -2.77 20.03
C TRP A 293 2.17 -1.69 18.94
N PHE A 294 1.98 -2.05 17.67
CA PHE A 294 2.27 -1.18 16.53
C PHE A 294 1.47 0.13 16.58
N GLY A 295 0.17 0.06 16.91
CA GLY A 295 -0.68 1.26 17.01
C GLY A 295 -0.21 2.23 18.09
N LYS A 296 0.23 1.73 19.25
CA LYS A 296 0.77 2.56 20.33
C LYS A 296 2.06 3.27 19.90
N CYS A 297 2.93 2.54 19.19
CA CYS A 297 4.20 3.09 18.71
C CYS A 297 4.00 4.13 17.62
N LEU A 298 3.05 3.88 16.70
CA LEU A 298 2.72 4.82 15.66
C LEU A 298 2.14 6.11 16.21
N ALA A 299 1.24 6.03 17.19
CA ALA A 299 0.71 7.22 17.88
C ALA A 299 1.82 8.05 18.51
N GLU A 300 2.88 7.41 18.99
CA GLU A 300 4.04 8.12 19.54
C GLU A 300 4.91 8.75 18.45
N VAL A 301 5.13 8.08 17.31
CA VAL A 301 5.80 8.64 16.12
C VAL A 301 5.05 9.88 15.62
N GLU A 302 3.73 9.86 15.73
CA GLU A 302 2.87 10.98 15.39
C GLU A 302 2.97 12.12 16.41
N ARG A 303 2.91 11.81 17.71
CA ARG A 303 3.01 12.79 18.80
C ARG A 303 4.29 13.63 18.72
N VAL A 304 5.41 13.03 18.30
CA VAL A 304 6.69 13.74 18.12
C VAL A 304 6.82 14.42 16.75
N GLY A 305 5.74 14.47 15.96
CA GLY A 305 5.68 15.13 14.65
C GLY A 305 6.36 14.37 13.51
N ARG A 306 6.97 13.20 13.78
CA ARG A 306 7.74 12.46 12.79
C ARG A 306 6.85 11.86 11.69
N TYR A 307 5.65 11.42 12.05
CA TYR A 307 4.65 10.96 11.08
C TYR A 307 4.41 12.01 9.99
N LYS A 308 4.10 13.26 10.39
CA LYS A 308 3.88 14.38 9.47
C LYS A 308 5.10 14.65 8.59
N VAL A 309 6.30 14.66 9.15
CA VAL A 309 7.55 14.87 8.38
C VAL A 309 7.71 13.82 7.27
N LEU A 310 7.41 12.56 7.56
CA LEU A 310 7.45 11.49 6.56
C LEU A 310 6.39 11.69 5.48
N CYS A 311 5.16 11.99 5.87
CA CYS A 311 4.07 12.26 4.95
C CYS A 311 4.38 13.42 3.99
N ASP A 312 4.91 14.53 4.52
CA ASP A 312 5.29 15.70 3.73
C ASP A 312 6.46 15.38 2.80
N ARG A 313 7.46 14.61 3.27
CA ARG A 313 8.61 14.17 2.45
C ARG A 313 8.13 13.41 1.22
N TYR A 314 7.25 12.45 1.41
CA TYR A 314 6.73 11.61 0.33
C TYR A 314 5.56 12.27 -0.43
N ASN A 315 5.18 13.50 -0.09
CA ASN A 315 4.03 14.21 -0.65
C ASN A 315 2.76 13.35 -0.64
N SER A 316 2.55 12.62 0.46
CA SER A 316 1.45 11.68 0.58
C SER A 316 0.17 12.39 0.96
N GLN A 317 -0.83 12.25 0.10
CA GLN A 317 -2.20 12.69 0.39
C GLN A 317 -3.00 11.65 1.18
N ARG A 318 -2.43 10.46 1.43
CA ARG A 318 -3.10 9.34 2.11
C ARG A 318 -2.64 9.17 3.56
N CYS A 319 -1.81 10.06 4.08
CA CYS A 319 -1.55 10.03 5.50
C CYS A 319 -2.81 10.40 6.26
N LEU A 320 -3.11 9.65 7.32
CA LEU A 320 -4.28 9.90 8.15
C LEU A 320 -4.14 11.31 8.73
N ARG A 321 -5.14 12.17 8.49
CA ARG A 321 -5.33 13.34 9.34
C ARG A 321 -5.87 12.84 10.66
N VAL A 322 -4.99 12.69 11.62
CA VAL A 322 -5.41 12.34 12.97
C VAL A 322 -5.96 13.61 13.60
N ALA A 323 -7.20 13.51 14.10
CA ALA A 323 -7.79 14.59 14.86
C ALA A 323 -6.98 14.78 16.16
N PRO A 324 -6.70 16.03 16.56
CA PRO A 324 -5.85 16.34 17.71
C PRO A 324 -6.40 15.78 19.03
#